data_AF-K9Z8S3-F1
#
_entry.id   AF-K9Z8S3-F1
#
_cell.length_a   1.000
_cell.length_b   1.000
_cell.length_c   1.000
_cell.angle_alpha   90.00
_cell.angle_beta   90.00
_cell.angle_gamma   90.00
#
_symmetry.space_group_name_H-M   'P 1'
#
loop_
_entity.id
_entity.type
_entity.pdbx_description
1 polymer ?
#
loop_
_entity_poly.entity_id
_entity_poly.type
_entity_poly.pdbx_seq_one_letter_code
_entity_poly.pdbx_strand_id
1 'polypeptide(L)'
;MIKIIKINKYKRLVNEYYIGRNFGNLEGSVLGNKFKINRDGDRKEVIEKYRKWLWKEVKKKEGKVWNELMMLVKEVKAGKDIYLSCWCKPLECHGDVIKSCIEWLIKEGH
;
A
#
# COMPACT_ATOMS: atom_id res chain seq x y z
N MET A 1 -2.68 1.77 14.38
CA MET A 1 -2.53 2.99 13.55
C MET A 1 -1.82 2.64 12.23
N ILE A 2 -2.20 3.23 11.09
CA ILE A 2 -1.52 3.01 9.80
C ILE A 2 -0.64 4.22 9.47
N LYS A 3 0.66 3.99 9.29
CA LYS A 3 1.65 5.03 8.90
C LYS A 3 2.32 4.65 7.59
N ILE A 4 2.52 5.63 6.70
CA ILE A 4 3.31 5.46 5.49
C ILE A 4 4.68 6.09 5.72
N ILE A 5 5.73 5.32 5.54
CA ILE A 5 7.10 5.74 5.83
C ILE A 5 8.01 5.62 4.60
N LYS A 6 9.08 6.40 4.59
CA LYS A 6 10.20 6.15 3.68
C LYS A 6 10.89 4.87 4.15
N ILE A 7 11.09 3.93 3.23
CA ILE A 7 11.86 2.71 3.55
C ILE A 7 13.27 3.06 4.03
N ASN A 8 13.82 2.24 4.93
CA ASN A 8 15.11 2.44 5.60
C ASN A 8 15.21 3.72 6.45
N LYS A 9 14.10 4.44 6.68
CA LYS A 9 14.10 5.59 7.60
C LYS A 9 14.34 5.16 9.05
N TYR A 10 13.90 3.96 9.42
CA TYR A 10 14.01 3.40 10.76
C TYR A 10 14.72 2.05 10.69
N LYS A 11 15.55 1.73 11.69
CA LYS A 11 16.38 0.52 11.65
C LYS A 11 15.61 -0.77 11.94
N ARG A 12 14.53 -0.73 12.74
CA ARG A 12 13.77 -1.91 13.20
C ARG A 12 12.35 -1.55 13.59
N LEU A 13 11.45 -1.39 12.61
CA LEU A 13 10.02 -1.26 12.90
C LEU A 13 9.37 -2.63 12.94
N VAL A 14 8.63 -2.89 14.02
CA VAL A 14 7.73 -4.04 14.11
C VAL A 14 6.54 -3.77 13.19
N ASN A 15 6.10 -4.77 12.43
CA ASN A 15 5.00 -4.68 11.45
C ASN A 15 5.26 -3.66 10.32
N GLU A 16 6.49 -3.62 9.81
CA GLU A 16 6.81 -2.92 8.57
C GLU A 16 6.51 -3.81 7.35
N TYR A 17 5.67 -3.31 6.45
CA TYR A 17 5.28 -3.96 5.20
C TYR A 17 5.79 -3.14 4.03
N TYR A 18 6.71 -3.72 3.25
CA TYR A 18 7.14 -3.11 2.00
C TYR A 18 6.00 -3.13 0.98
N ILE A 19 5.65 -1.97 0.45
CA ILE A 19 4.59 -1.80 -0.56
C ILE A 19 5.12 -1.34 -1.92
N GLY A 20 6.44 -1.38 -2.12
CA GLY A 20 7.08 -0.93 -3.35
C GLY A 20 7.17 -2.02 -4.42
N ARG A 21 7.79 -1.65 -5.55
CA ARG A 21 8.13 -2.58 -6.63
C ARG A 21 9.42 -3.33 -6.30
N ASN A 22 9.74 -4.37 -7.07
CA ASN A 22 11.07 -5.00 -7.02
C ASN A 22 12.18 -3.94 -7.06
N PHE A 23 13.09 -3.98 -6.08
CA PHE A 23 14.23 -3.06 -6.02
C PHE A 23 15.40 -3.69 -5.27
N GLY A 24 16.50 -3.97 -5.98
CA GLY A 24 17.63 -4.71 -5.42
C GLY A 24 17.18 -6.07 -4.88
N ASN A 25 17.46 -6.34 -3.61
CA ASN A 25 17.06 -7.58 -2.92
C ASN A 25 15.65 -7.54 -2.32
N LEU A 26 14.89 -6.45 -2.50
CA LEU A 26 13.52 -6.35 -2.02
C LEU A 26 12.56 -6.91 -3.07
N GLU A 27 11.85 -7.98 -2.71
CA GLU A 27 10.74 -8.50 -3.49
C GLU A 27 9.60 -7.48 -3.52
N GLY A 28 8.98 -7.35 -4.70
CA GLY A 28 7.93 -6.41 -5.00
C GLY A 28 6.62 -6.84 -4.35
N SER A 29 5.97 -5.89 -3.72
CA SER A 29 4.66 -6.11 -3.12
C SER A 29 3.59 -6.30 -4.19
N VAL A 30 2.62 -7.17 -3.93
CA VAL A 30 1.39 -7.26 -4.72
C VAL A 30 0.57 -5.97 -4.66
N LEU A 31 0.80 -5.12 -3.66
CA LEU A 31 0.23 -3.77 -3.54
C LEU A 31 1.12 -2.68 -4.19
N GLY A 32 2.22 -3.07 -4.85
CA GLY A 32 3.11 -2.14 -5.53
C GLY A 32 2.44 -1.34 -6.64
N ASN A 33 2.75 -0.04 -6.74
CA ASN A 33 2.24 0.76 -7.85
C ASN A 33 2.83 0.28 -9.19
N LYS A 34 1.97 -0.25 -10.06
CA LYS A 34 2.34 -0.72 -11.40
C LYS A 34 2.52 0.40 -12.43
N PHE A 35 2.04 1.60 -12.13
CA PHE A 35 2.21 2.79 -12.96
C PHE A 35 3.52 3.50 -12.58
N LYS A 36 4.28 3.94 -13.57
CA LYS A 36 5.59 4.58 -13.42
C LYS A 36 5.47 6.05 -13.81
N ILE A 37 5.98 6.94 -12.96
CA ILE A 37 6.13 8.38 -13.27
C ILE A 37 6.92 8.53 -14.58
N ASN A 38 6.60 9.55 -15.37
CA ASN A 38 7.11 9.86 -16.72
C ASN A 38 6.62 8.90 -17.81
N ARG A 39 6.51 7.60 -17.55
CA ARG A 39 5.98 6.62 -18.53
C ARG A 39 4.46 6.66 -18.60
N ASP A 40 3.81 6.65 -17.43
CA ASP A 40 2.36 6.51 -17.29
C ASP A 40 1.73 7.83 -16.79
N GLY A 41 2.46 8.94 -16.81
CA GLY A 41 2.00 10.25 -16.35
C GLY A 41 2.86 10.87 -15.25
N ASP A 42 2.44 12.01 -14.75
CA ASP A 42 3.03 12.65 -13.58
C ASP A 42 2.71 11.91 -12.27
N ARG A 43 3.24 12.39 -11.14
CA ARG A 43 3.03 11.76 -9.82
C ARG A 43 1.55 11.65 -9.44
N LYS A 44 0.75 12.68 -9.67
CA LYS A 44 -0.67 12.71 -9.31
C LYS A 44 -1.45 11.77 -10.22
N GLU A 45 -1.16 11.79 -11.51
CA GLU A 45 -1.81 10.91 -12.49
C GLU A 45 -1.53 9.43 -12.20
N VAL A 46 -0.30 9.04 -11.89
CA VAL A 46 0.01 7.64 -11.58
C VAL A 46 -0.58 7.18 -10.25
N ILE A 47 -0.75 8.08 -9.28
CA ILE A 47 -1.45 7.77 -8.01
C ILE A 47 -2.95 7.60 -8.27
N GLU A 48 -3.54 8.42 -9.13
CA GLU A 48 -4.96 8.30 -9.47
C GLU A 48 -5.23 7.02 -10.31
N LYS A 49 -4.34 6.70 -11.26
CA LYS A 49 -4.39 5.40 -11.97
C LYS A 49 -4.27 4.23 -11.00
N TYR A 50 -3.39 4.33 -10.01
CA TYR A 50 -3.26 3.33 -8.96
C TYR A 50 -4.53 3.18 -8.12
N ARG A 51 -5.16 4.29 -7.69
CA ARG A 51 -6.45 4.27 -6.97
C ARG A 51 -7.52 3.54 -7.75
N LYS A 52 -7.70 3.89 -9.03
CA LYS A 52 -8.67 3.22 -9.91
C LYS A 52 -8.39 1.73 -10.07
N TRP A 53 -7.11 1.34 -10.17
CA TRP A 53 -6.74 -0.07 -10.24
C TRP A 53 -7.01 -0.81 -8.94
N LEU A 54 -6.55 -0.28 -7.80
CA LEU A 54 -6.73 -0.92 -6.49
C LEU A 54 -8.23 -1.14 -6.21
N TRP A 55 -9.06 -0.14 -6.52
CA TRP A 55 -10.51 -0.26 -6.38
C TRP A 55 -11.11 -1.40 -7.23
N LYS A 56 -10.61 -1.62 -8.45
CA LYS A 56 -11.03 -2.76 -9.27
C LYS A 56 -10.61 -4.09 -8.65
N GLU A 57 -9.42 -4.19 -8.06
CA GLU A 57 -8.99 -5.42 -7.38
C GLU A 57 -9.82 -5.68 -6.11
N VAL A 58 -10.09 -4.66 -5.31
CA VAL A 58 -10.94 -4.73 -4.10
C VAL A 58 -12.34 -5.26 -4.45
N LYS A 59 -12.93 -4.78 -5.55
CA LYS A 59 -14.26 -5.23 -6.00
C LYS A 59 -14.33 -6.72 -6.35
N LYS A 60 -13.21 -7.35 -6.73
CA LYS A 60 -13.19 -8.80 -7.01
C LYS A 60 -13.38 -9.63 -5.75
N LYS A 61 -12.99 -9.11 -4.58
CA LYS A 61 -13.01 -9.81 -3.29
C LYS A 61 -12.24 -11.15 -3.30
N GLU A 62 -11.22 -11.25 -4.14
CA GLU A 62 -10.41 -12.44 -4.31
C GLU A 62 -9.00 -12.11 -4.83
N GLY A 63 -8.12 -13.11 -4.85
CA GLY A 63 -6.77 -13.00 -5.39
C GLY A 63 -5.76 -12.35 -4.44
N LYS A 64 -4.50 -12.28 -4.89
CA LYS A 64 -3.36 -11.89 -4.04
C LYS A 64 -3.51 -10.49 -3.43
N VAL A 65 -4.03 -9.53 -4.20
CA VAL A 65 -4.24 -8.14 -3.72
C VAL A 65 -5.27 -8.10 -2.60
N TRP A 66 -6.40 -8.79 -2.77
CA TRP A 66 -7.44 -8.87 -1.75
C TRP A 66 -6.93 -9.56 -0.48
N ASN A 67 -6.24 -10.70 -0.63
CA ASN A 67 -5.71 -11.45 0.50
C ASN A 67 -4.71 -10.62 1.32
N GLU A 68 -3.83 -9.87 0.66
CA GLU A 68 -2.88 -8.97 1.33
C GLU A 68 -3.61 -7.85 2.09
N LEU A 69 -4.61 -7.22 1.47
CA LEU A 69 -5.42 -6.19 2.14
C LEU A 69 -6.14 -6.75 3.36
N MET A 70 -6.76 -7.93 3.26
CA MET A 70 -7.47 -8.56 4.38
C MET A 70 -6.52 -8.95 5.52
N MET A 71 -5.29 -9.37 5.20
CA MET A 71 -4.25 -9.59 6.21
C MET A 71 -3.90 -8.30 6.95
N LEU A 72 -3.66 -7.20 6.23
CA LEU A 72 -3.40 -5.88 6.84
C LEU A 72 -4.60 -5.37 7.66
N VAL A 73 -5.83 -5.55 7.17
CA VAL A 73 -7.07 -5.24 7.90
C VAL A 73 -7.13 -5.99 9.22
N LYS A 74 -6.83 -7.30 9.22
CA LYS A 74 -6.80 -8.13 10.44
C LYS A 74 -5.78 -7.61 11.44
N GLU A 75 -4.58 -7.25 10.99
CA GLU A 75 -3.52 -6.72 11.86
C GLU A 75 -3.96 -5.39 12.52
N VAL A 76 -4.57 -4.49 11.75
CA VAL A 76 -5.09 -3.22 12.28
C VAL A 76 -6.25 -3.45 13.26
N LYS A 77 -7.19 -4.35 12.95
CA LYS A 77 -8.31 -4.71 13.85
C LYS A 77 -7.82 -5.37 15.14
N ALA A 78 -6.69 -6.07 15.10
CA ALA A 78 -6.01 -6.60 16.28
C ALA A 78 -5.30 -5.52 17.13
N GLY A 79 -5.46 -4.23 16.78
CA GLY A 79 -4.88 -3.11 17.52
C GLY A 79 -3.41 -2.83 17.18
N LYS A 80 -2.85 -3.50 16.16
CA LYS A 80 -1.44 -3.31 15.79
C LYS A 80 -1.24 -1.99 15.05
N ASP A 81 -0.11 -1.36 15.33
CA ASP A 81 0.44 -0.35 14.45
C ASP A 81 1.12 -1.03 13.26
N ILE A 82 0.77 -0.61 12.05
CA ILE A 82 1.37 -1.09 10.80
C ILE A 82 2.06 0.07 10.06
N TYR A 83 3.20 -0.25 9.45
CA TYR A 83 4.03 0.70 8.74
C TYR A 83 4.16 0.28 7.28
N LEU A 84 3.51 1.01 6.38
CA LEU A 84 3.63 0.78 4.95
C LEU A 84 4.88 1.51 4.42
N SER A 85 5.91 0.78 4.02
CA SER A 85 7.19 1.36 3.60
C SER A 85 7.31 1.46 2.09
N CYS A 86 7.70 2.65 1.62
CA CYS A 86 7.86 2.95 0.21
C CYS A 86 9.00 3.95 -0.03
N TRP A 87 9.66 3.83 -1.18
CA TRP A 87 10.68 4.79 -1.62
C TRP A 87 10.13 6.19 -1.92
N CYS A 88 8.83 6.33 -2.22
CA CYS A 88 8.24 7.60 -2.65
C CYS A 88 8.11 8.63 -1.53
N LYS A 89 7.92 8.21 -0.27
CA LYS A 89 7.84 9.16 0.84
C LYS A 89 9.16 9.94 0.97
N PRO A 90 9.13 11.25 1.27
CA PRO A 90 8.00 12.02 1.80
C PRO A 90 7.03 12.61 0.76
N LEU A 91 7.27 12.45 -0.55
CA LEU A 91 6.37 12.92 -1.58
C LEU A 91 5.06 12.11 -1.60
N GLU A 92 4.05 12.58 -2.35
CA GLU A 92 2.79 11.84 -2.55
C GLU A 92 3.09 10.39 -2.96
N CYS A 93 2.44 9.45 -2.29
CA CYS A 93 2.77 8.03 -2.34
C CYS A 93 1.48 7.22 -2.51
N HIS A 94 1.56 6.12 -3.26
CA HIS A 94 0.44 5.19 -3.39
C HIS A 94 0.07 4.50 -2.06
N GLY A 95 0.99 4.47 -1.09
CA GLY A 95 0.71 4.01 0.27
C GLY A 95 -0.41 4.81 0.95
N ASP A 96 -0.59 6.08 0.59
CA ASP A 96 -1.71 6.88 1.10
C ASP A 96 -3.05 6.32 0.59
N VAL A 97 -3.10 5.84 -0.66
CA VAL A 97 -4.28 5.16 -1.23
C VAL A 97 -4.54 3.82 -0.56
N ILE A 98 -3.49 3.03 -0.30
CA ILE A 98 -3.62 1.73 0.40
C ILE A 98 -4.19 1.95 1.80
N LYS A 99 -3.64 2.92 2.55
CA LYS A 99 -4.12 3.29 3.88
C LYS A 99 -5.62 3.60 3.85
N SER A 100 -6.05 4.51 2.97
CA SER A 100 -7.47 4.86 2.85
C SER A 100 -8.35 3.67 2.49
N CYS A 101 -7.84 2.74 1.66
CA CYS A 101 -8.56 1.51 1.33
C CYS A 101 -8.75 0.60 2.56
N ILE A 102 -7.70 0.41 3.37
CA ILE A 102 -7.78 -0.41 4.59
C ILE A 102 -8.77 0.21 5.58
N GLU A 103 -8.69 1.52 5.80
CA GLU A 103 -9.61 2.25 6.69
C GLU A 103 -11.07 2.14 6.21
N TRP A 104 -11.29 2.23 4.89
CA TRP A 104 -12.61 2.01 4.31
C TRP A 104 -13.11 0.58 4.51
N LEU A 105 -12.28 -0.44 4.23
CA LEU A 105 -12.65 -1.84 4.42
C LEU A 105 -13.08 -2.14 5.87
N ILE A 106 -12.33 -1.63 6.85
CA ILE A 106 -12.67 -1.77 8.28
C ILE A 106 -14.03 -1.13 8.57
N LYS A 107 -14.29 0.06 8.04
CA LYS A 107 -15.58 0.76 8.21
C LYS A 107 -16.75 -0.02 7.61
N GLU A 108 -16.54 -0.70 6.49
CA GLU A 108 -17.53 -1.56 5.84
C GLU A 108 -17.71 -2.94 6.50
N GLY A 109 -17.03 -3.19 7.63
CA GLY A 109 -17.20 -4.41 8.42
C GLY A 109 -16.30 -5.58 7.99
N HIS A 110 -15.33 -5.36 7.12
CA HIS A 110 -14.27 -6.34 6.83
C HIS A 110 -13.28 -6.43 7.98
#